data_AF-A0A352J0I7-F1
#
_entry.id   AF-A0A352J0I7-F1
#
_cell.length_a   1.000
_cell.length_b   1.000
_cell.length_c   1.000
_cell.angle_alpha   90.00
_cell.angle_beta   90.00
_cell.angle_gamma   90.00
#
_symmetry.space_group_name_H-M   'P 1'
#
loop_
_entity.id
_entity.type
_entity.pdbx_description
1 polymer ?
#
loop_
_entity_poly.entity_id
_entity_poly.type
_entity_poly.pdbx_seq_one_letter_code
_entity_poly.pdbx_strand_id
1 'polypeptide(L)'
;MASSRNREIFWFCLALALAISLASVGGVILWDFFMGGAETPGRISLHPGGGILAIIISTSFLTLLFQLPRLATAFGILGLVIVIIFSVLPALHFGPGLRFVKISPLLLVAIGLVFLSALAAIHVPKGWKVGLFSAPIVLAVGLISLLSHWHPPMAAAGVSSIAESTLVISPLLVLVSLTLPFLYRIYHREIPVYSKGLILVCILGILITTVTWHTMRLQYSENLKERAQTQVSQLAAATASAFHVKLALIRRLAERWETLDGAPSEKFWQQEASSYLRDFPEIRLIALLDRNLNFIRVESRTLDYRTWLDTFLGQNGTRKWFEHVVESKAPHLSWPMPDRKGRAHAVISVPGTPVPGNPWPIVAVVDLHHVYRGLT
;
A
#
# COMPACT_ATOMS: atom_id res chain seq x y z
N MET A 1 -53.91 -7.66 3.12
CA MET A 1 -53.27 -8.03 1.83
C MET A 1 -52.26 -7.01 1.30
N ALA A 2 -52.38 -5.70 1.59
CA ALA A 2 -51.41 -4.70 1.10
C ALA A 2 -49.97 -4.86 1.64
N SER A 3 -49.78 -5.35 2.89
CA SER A 3 -48.43 -5.41 3.50
C SER A 3 -47.53 -6.49 2.90
N SER A 4 -48.09 -7.63 2.47
CA SER A 4 -47.31 -8.72 1.86
C SER A 4 -46.81 -8.36 0.46
N ARG A 5 -47.63 -7.65 -0.31
CA ARG A 5 -47.27 -7.16 -1.66
C ARG A 5 -46.13 -6.14 -1.58
N ASN A 6 -46.22 -5.17 -0.68
CA ASN A 6 -45.18 -4.14 -0.51
C ASN A 6 -43.83 -4.75 -0.10
N ARG A 7 -43.85 -5.80 0.73
CA ARG A 7 -42.63 -6.51 1.13
C ARG A 7 -41.96 -7.22 -0.06
N GLU A 8 -42.73 -7.87 -0.93
CA GLU A 8 -42.19 -8.55 -2.11
C GLU A 8 -41.60 -7.57 -3.11
N ILE A 9 -42.30 -6.45 -3.34
CA ILE A 9 -41.83 -5.35 -4.18
C ILE A 9 -40.48 -4.83 -3.68
N PHE A 10 -40.36 -4.62 -2.36
CA PHE A 10 -39.11 -4.17 -1.75
C PHE A 10 -37.94 -5.14 -2.03
N TRP A 11 -38.14 -6.44 -1.81
CA TRP A 11 -37.07 -7.43 -2.03
C TRP A 11 -36.69 -7.58 -3.50
N PHE A 12 -37.66 -7.48 -4.40
CA PHE A 12 -37.40 -7.45 -5.84
C PHE A 12 -36.55 -6.23 -6.23
N CYS A 13 -36.96 -5.03 -5.81
CA CYS A 13 -36.21 -3.80 -6.08
C CYS A 13 -34.81 -3.84 -5.49
N LEU A 14 -34.65 -4.38 -4.27
CA LEU A 14 -33.34 -4.53 -3.62
C LEU A 14 -32.45 -5.52 -4.39
N ALA A 15 -32.97 -6.68 -4.79
CA ALA A 15 -32.23 -7.66 -5.57
C ALA A 15 -31.86 -7.13 -6.96
N LEU A 16 -32.77 -6.40 -7.62
CA LEU A 16 -32.51 -5.73 -8.89
C LEU A 16 -31.42 -4.67 -8.76
N ALA A 17 -31.51 -3.82 -7.74
CA ALA A 17 -30.50 -2.80 -7.45
C ALA A 17 -29.13 -3.45 -7.19
N LEU A 18 -29.08 -4.52 -6.38
CA LEU A 18 -27.84 -5.24 -6.12
C LEU A 18 -27.25 -5.88 -7.36
N ALA A 19 -28.08 -6.48 -8.22
CA ALA A 19 -27.61 -7.05 -9.46
C ALA A 19 -26.98 -5.97 -10.35
N ILE A 20 -27.65 -4.83 -10.53
CA ILE A 20 -27.11 -3.72 -11.33
C ILE A 20 -25.83 -3.16 -10.69
N SER A 21 -25.81 -2.95 -9.37
CA SER A 21 -24.61 -2.47 -8.66
C SER A 21 -23.42 -3.42 -8.83
N LEU A 22 -23.64 -4.74 -8.73
CA LEU A 22 -22.60 -5.74 -8.94
C LEU A 22 -22.09 -5.75 -10.40
N ALA A 23 -22.98 -5.62 -11.38
CA ALA A 23 -22.59 -5.49 -12.79
C ALA A 23 -21.77 -4.22 -13.02
N SER A 24 -22.22 -3.07 -12.51
CA SER A 24 -21.53 -1.79 -12.67
C SER A 24 -20.15 -1.81 -12.01
N VAL A 25 -20.06 -2.28 -10.77
CA VAL A 25 -18.77 -2.40 -10.06
C VAL A 25 -17.86 -3.43 -10.76
N GLY A 26 -18.40 -4.58 -11.17
CA GLY A 26 -17.65 -5.57 -11.94
C GLY A 26 -17.12 -5.03 -13.27
N GLY A 27 -17.93 -4.25 -13.98
CA GLY A 27 -17.55 -3.58 -15.22
C GLY A 27 -16.47 -2.53 -15.02
N VAL A 28 -16.56 -1.71 -13.96
CA VAL A 28 -15.52 -0.73 -13.59
C VAL A 28 -14.20 -1.44 -13.27
N ILE A 29 -14.22 -2.54 -12.53
CA ILE A 29 -13.01 -3.32 -12.21
C ILE A 29 -12.33 -3.84 -13.49
N LEU A 30 -13.11 -4.41 -14.42
CA LEU A 30 -12.57 -4.91 -15.67
C LEU A 30 -12.04 -3.77 -16.55
N TRP A 31 -12.79 -2.66 -16.64
CA TRP A 31 -12.36 -1.48 -17.37
C TRP A 31 -11.04 -0.93 -16.83
N ASP A 32 -10.92 -0.79 -15.50
CA ASP A 32 -9.71 -0.34 -14.82
C ASP A 32 -8.51 -1.24 -15.15
N PHE A 33 -8.73 -2.55 -15.13
CA PHE A 33 -7.71 -3.55 -15.46
C PHE A 33 -7.25 -3.44 -16.93
N PHE A 34 -8.19 -3.34 -17.89
CA PHE A 34 -7.86 -3.24 -19.30
C PHE A 34 -7.18 -1.92 -19.68
N MET A 35 -7.62 -0.80 -19.11
CA MET A 35 -7.08 0.52 -19.45
C MET A 35 -5.79 0.88 -18.69
N GLY A 36 -5.51 0.25 -17.55
CA GLY A 36 -4.47 0.68 -16.62
C GLY A 36 -3.30 -0.27 -16.47
N GLY A 37 -3.46 -1.52 -16.92
CA GLY A 37 -2.52 -2.59 -16.60
C GLY A 37 -2.56 -2.98 -15.12
N ALA A 38 -1.81 -4.02 -14.76
CA ALA A 38 -1.85 -4.63 -13.43
C ALA A 38 -1.27 -3.76 -12.30
N GLU A 39 -0.50 -2.71 -12.62
CA GLU A 39 0.32 -1.97 -11.64
C GLU A 39 0.00 -0.47 -11.54
N THR A 40 -1.13 0.02 -12.07
CA THR A 40 -1.46 1.45 -11.95
C THR A 40 -1.86 1.80 -10.50
N PRO A 41 -1.09 2.64 -9.79
CA PRO A 41 -1.44 3.06 -8.44
C PRO A 41 -2.75 3.86 -8.47
N GLY A 42 -3.69 3.57 -7.56
CA GLY A 42 -4.94 4.32 -7.42
C GLY A 42 -6.19 3.73 -8.07
N ARG A 43 -6.04 2.68 -8.89
CA ARG A 43 -7.20 1.96 -9.46
C ARG A 43 -7.73 0.94 -8.46
N ILE A 44 -8.95 0.45 -8.66
CA ILE A 44 -9.38 -0.69 -7.82
C ILE A 44 -8.53 -1.84 -8.31
N SER A 45 -7.40 -2.12 -7.66
CA SER A 45 -6.54 -3.27 -7.98
C SER A 45 -7.20 -4.58 -7.52
N LEU A 46 -8.51 -4.68 -7.72
CA LEU A 46 -9.21 -5.94 -7.69
C LEU A 46 -8.71 -6.75 -8.87
N HIS A 47 -8.28 -7.97 -8.56
CA HIS A 47 -7.97 -8.97 -9.57
C HIS A 47 -9.14 -9.07 -10.57
N PRO A 48 -8.86 -9.20 -11.88
CA PRO A 48 -9.90 -9.28 -12.90
C PRO A 48 -10.92 -10.39 -12.62
N GLY A 49 -10.49 -11.46 -11.93
CA GLY A 49 -11.37 -12.54 -11.46
C GLY A 49 -12.51 -12.06 -10.55
N GLY A 50 -12.28 -11.06 -9.70
CA GLY A 50 -13.34 -10.46 -8.87
C GLY A 50 -14.38 -9.72 -9.70
N GLY A 51 -13.96 -8.99 -10.73
CA GLY A 51 -14.86 -8.31 -11.68
C GLY A 51 -15.70 -9.30 -12.48
N ILE A 52 -15.08 -10.36 -12.99
CA ILE A 52 -15.78 -11.45 -13.71
C ILE A 52 -16.83 -12.10 -12.79
N LEU A 53 -16.46 -12.46 -11.56
CA LEU A 53 -17.39 -13.07 -10.61
C LEU A 53 -18.55 -12.13 -10.28
N ALA A 54 -18.31 -10.84 -10.09
CA ALA A 54 -19.37 -9.86 -9.84
C ALA A 54 -20.38 -9.77 -11.01
N ILE A 55 -19.91 -9.81 -12.26
CA ILE A 55 -20.77 -9.84 -13.45
C ILE A 55 -21.57 -11.14 -13.53
N ILE A 56 -20.96 -12.29 -13.23
CA ILE A 56 -21.66 -13.59 -13.24
C ILE A 56 -22.73 -13.63 -12.14
N ILE A 57 -22.42 -13.16 -10.92
CA ILE A 57 -23.41 -13.05 -9.83
C ILE A 57 -24.54 -12.14 -10.26
N SER A 58 -24.23 -10.96 -10.81
CA SER A 58 -25.24 -10.03 -11.32
C SER A 58 -26.15 -10.67 -12.36
N THR A 59 -25.57 -11.35 -13.35
CA THR A 59 -26.33 -11.99 -14.43
C THR A 59 -27.17 -13.16 -13.90
N SER A 60 -26.65 -13.91 -12.92
CA SER A 60 -27.42 -14.93 -12.22
C SER A 60 -28.61 -14.34 -11.44
N PHE A 61 -28.44 -13.19 -10.80
CA PHE A 61 -29.55 -12.50 -10.12
C PHE A 61 -30.58 -11.96 -11.12
N LEU A 62 -30.15 -11.31 -12.20
CA LEU A 62 -31.05 -10.79 -13.23
C LEU A 62 -31.86 -11.92 -13.89
N THR A 63 -31.20 -13.02 -14.27
CA THR A 63 -31.89 -14.17 -14.88
C THR A 63 -32.87 -14.84 -13.91
N LEU A 64 -32.57 -14.87 -12.60
CA LEU A 64 -33.50 -15.32 -11.57
C LEU A 64 -34.69 -14.36 -11.41
N LEU A 65 -34.45 -13.05 -11.38
CA LEU A 65 -35.48 -12.01 -11.27
C LEU A 65 -36.43 -11.99 -12.47
N PHE A 66 -35.92 -12.21 -13.68
CA PHE A 66 -36.71 -12.29 -14.91
C PHE A 66 -37.24 -13.70 -15.21
N GLN A 67 -37.11 -14.64 -14.26
CA GLN A 67 -37.65 -16.00 -14.37
C GLN A 67 -37.21 -16.72 -15.65
N LEU A 68 -35.92 -16.63 -15.99
CA LEU A 68 -35.31 -17.33 -17.13
C LEU A 68 -34.58 -18.60 -16.64
N PRO A 69 -35.29 -19.71 -16.30
CA PRO A 69 -34.76 -20.85 -15.55
C PRO A 69 -33.50 -21.46 -16.18
N ARG A 70 -33.49 -21.59 -17.51
CA ARG A 70 -32.38 -22.21 -18.24
C ARG A 70 -31.10 -21.38 -18.11
N LEU A 71 -31.21 -20.06 -18.30
CA LEU A 71 -30.08 -19.15 -18.18
C LEU A 71 -29.63 -19.02 -16.73
N ALA A 72 -30.57 -18.89 -15.79
CA ALA A 72 -30.25 -18.80 -14.36
C ALA A 72 -29.52 -20.06 -13.86
N THR A 73 -29.95 -21.25 -14.32
CA THR A 73 -29.27 -22.51 -14.02
C THR A 73 -27.88 -22.56 -14.66
N ALA A 74 -27.75 -22.16 -15.93
CA ALA A 74 -26.46 -22.14 -16.62
C ALA A 74 -25.45 -21.21 -15.93
N PHE A 75 -25.83 -19.98 -15.61
CA PHE A 75 -24.96 -19.03 -14.89
C PHE A 75 -24.68 -19.46 -13.45
N GLY A 76 -25.64 -20.06 -12.75
CA GLY A 76 -25.43 -20.60 -11.41
C GLY A 76 -24.40 -21.75 -11.40
N ILE A 77 -24.51 -22.69 -12.34
CA ILE A 77 -23.54 -23.80 -12.50
C ILE A 77 -22.17 -23.25 -12.92
N LEU A 78 -22.13 -22.37 -13.92
CA LEU A 78 -20.89 -21.75 -14.38
C LEU A 78 -20.18 -21.00 -13.24
N GLY A 79 -20.92 -20.23 -12.45
CA GLY A 79 -20.41 -19.54 -11.28
C GLY A 79 -19.80 -20.49 -10.25
N LEU A 80 -20.46 -21.60 -9.92
CA LEU A 80 -19.92 -22.62 -9.02
C LEU A 80 -18.65 -23.28 -9.59
N VAL A 81 -18.64 -23.63 -10.87
CA VAL A 81 -17.46 -24.22 -11.53
C VAL A 81 -16.27 -23.25 -11.44
N ILE A 82 -16.48 -21.97 -11.72
CA ILE A 82 -15.43 -20.95 -11.62
C ILE A 82 -14.94 -20.79 -10.17
N VAL A 83 -15.84 -20.78 -9.18
CA VAL A 83 -15.46 -20.75 -7.75
C VAL A 83 -14.61 -21.95 -7.36
N ILE A 84 -14.99 -23.16 -7.80
CA ILE A 84 -14.24 -24.40 -7.53
C ILE A 84 -12.87 -24.32 -8.20
N ILE A 85 -12.80 -23.91 -9.47
CA ILE A 85 -11.54 -23.73 -10.19
C ILE A 85 -10.63 -22.77 -9.41
N PHE A 86 -11.12 -21.58 -9.02
CA PHE A 86 -10.32 -20.62 -8.25
C PHE A 86 -9.94 -21.09 -6.85
N SER A 87 -10.70 -22.01 -6.26
CA SER A 87 -10.37 -22.59 -4.95
C SER A 87 -9.27 -23.65 -5.04
N VAL A 88 -9.23 -24.41 -6.14
CA VAL A 88 -8.26 -25.49 -6.38
C VAL A 88 -6.97 -24.96 -7.02
N LEU A 89 -7.06 -23.90 -7.83
CA LEU A 89 -5.94 -23.35 -8.59
C LEU A 89 -4.68 -23.04 -7.74
N PRO A 90 -4.79 -22.49 -6.51
CA PRO A 90 -3.61 -22.23 -5.68
C PRO A 90 -2.90 -23.50 -5.17
N ALA A 91 -3.60 -24.64 -5.09
CA ALA A 91 -3.02 -25.91 -4.66
C ALA A 91 -2.19 -26.56 -5.77
N LEU A 92 -2.56 -26.30 -7.02
CA LEU A 92 -1.80 -26.68 -8.19
C LEU A 92 -0.65 -25.67 -8.32
N HIS A 93 0.60 -26.13 -8.21
CA HIS A 93 1.80 -25.29 -8.23
C HIS A 93 2.06 -24.69 -9.62
N PHE A 94 1.13 -23.87 -10.12
CA PHE A 94 1.29 -23.18 -11.38
C PHE A 94 2.28 -22.02 -11.24
N GLY A 95 2.96 -21.70 -12.35
CA GLY A 95 4.01 -20.69 -12.39
C GLY A 95 3.59 -19.29 -11.92
N PRO A 96 4.56 -18.38 -11.74
CA PRO A 96 4.37 -17.06 -11.14
C PRO A 96 3.30 -16.18 -11.84
N GLY A 97 2.98 -16.44 -13.12
CA GLY A 97 1.95 -15.74 -13.88
C GLY A 97 0.51 -15.94 -13.40
N LEU A 98 0.22 -16.94 -12.55
CA LEU A 98 -1.14 -17.15 -12.00
C LEU A 98 -1.35 -16.55 -10.60
N ARG A 99 -0.31 -15.93 -10.02
CA ARG A 99 -0.42 -15.21 -8.74
C ARG A 99 -1.33 -13.98 -8.82
N PHE A 100 -1.53 -13.44 -10.02
CA PHE A 100 -2.44 -12.31 -10.28
C PHE A 100 -3.93 -12.66 -10.17
N VAL A 101 -4.29 -13.90 -9.78
CA VAL A 101 -5.69 -14.32 -9.62
C VAL A 101 -5.99 -14.85 -8.22
N LYS A 102 -5.15 -14.50 -7.23
CA LYS A 102 -5.36 -14.94 -5.85
C LYS A 102 -6.57 -14.23 -5.23
N ILE A 103 -7.71 -14.91 -5.25
CA ILE A 103 -8.94 -14.49 -4.57
C ILE A 103 -8.91 -15.03 -3.13
N SER A 104 -9.39 -14.24 -2.15
CA SER A 104 -9.50 -14.70 -0.77
C SER A 104 -10.40 -15.94 -0.69
N PRO A 105 -9.99 -17.01 0.02
CA PRO A 105 -10.82 -18.22 0.16
C PRO A 105 -12.16 -17.91 0.84
N LEU A 106 -12.20 -16.94 1.75
CA LEU A 106 -13.45 -16.50 2.40
C LEU A 106 -14.43 -15.88 1.39
N LEU A 107 -13.93 -15.11 0.42
CA LEU A 107 -14.74 -14.56 -0.65
C LEU A 107 -15.32 -15.68 -1.53
N LEU A 108 -14.50 -16.66 -1.90
CA LEU A 108 -14.92 -17.79 -2.73
C LEU A 108 -16.00 -18.62 -2.04
N VAL A 109 -15.87 -18.87 -0.74
CA VAL A 109 -16.91 -19.54 0.06
C VAL A 109 -18.21 -18.73 0.06
N ALA A 110 -18.13 -17.42 0.30
CA ALA A 110 -19.31 -16.56 0.29
C ALA A 110 -20.00 -16.56 -1.08
N ILE A 111 -19.25 -16.41 -2.17
CA ILE A 111 -19.78 -16.44 -3.55
C ILE A 111 -20.37 -17.82 -3.88
N GLY A 112 -19.70 -18.91 -3.47
CA GLY A 112 -20.21 -20.27 -3.65
C GLY A 112 -21.56 -20.48 -2.95
N LEU A 113 -21.70 -19.96 -1.73
CA LEU A 113 -22.97 -19.99 -1.00
C LEU A 113 -24.07 -19.15 -1.67
N VAL A 114 -23.72 -18.02 -2.30
CA VAL A 114 -24.65 -17.21 -3.09
C VAL A 114 -25.18 -18.00 -4.29
N PHE A 115 -24.29 -18.61 -5.09
CA PHE A 115 -24.71 -19.43 -6.24
C PHE A 115 -25.49 -20.67 -5.83
N LEU A 116 -25.09 -21.35 -4.74
CA LEU A 116 -25.82 -22.49 -4.21
C LEU A 116 -27.24 -22.09 -3.77
N SER A 117 -27.39 -20.92 -3.15
CA SER A 117 -28.70 -20.38 -2.76
C SER A 117 -29.56 -20.05 -3.98
N ALA A 118 -28.97 -19.47 -5.03
CA ALA A 118 -29.68 -19.16 -6.27
C ALA A 118 -30.14 -20.44 -7.01
N LEU A 119 -29.29 -21.48 -7.09
CA LEU A 119 -29.66 -22.76 -7.69
C LEU A 119 -30.71 -23.49 -6.87
N ALA A 120 -30.57 -23.51 -5.54
CA ALA A 120 -31.56 -24.08 -4.64
C ALA A 120 -32.91 -23.37 -4.75
N ALA A 121 -32.92 -22.05 -4.95
CA ALA A 121 -34.13 -21.27 -5.16
C ALA A 121 -34.92 -21.69 -6.41
N ILE A 122 -34.26 -22.30 -7.42
CA ILE A 122 -34.88 -22.76 -8.67
C ILE A 122 -35.30 -24.24 -8.56
N HIS A 123 -34.39 -25.11 -8.10
CA HIS A 123 -34.53 -26.56 -8.26
C HIS A 123 -35.04 -27.29 -7.01
N VAL A 124 -35.03 -26.66 -5.84
CA VAL A 124 -35.36 -27.32 -4.57
C VAL A 124 -36.69 -26.78 -4.02
N PRO A 125 -37.69 -27.63 -3.71
CA PRO A 125 -39.01 -27.19 -3.25
C PRO A 125 -38.99 -26.45 -1.90
N LYS A 126 -37.89 -26.57 -1.13
CA LYS A 126 -37.64 -25.81 0.10
C LYS A 126 -36.33 -25.02 0.02
N GLY A 127 -35.99 -24.53 -1.18
CA GLY A 127 -34.74 -23.81 -1.47
C GLY A 127 -34.48 -22.60 -0.58
N TRP A 128 -35.54 -21.98 -0.05
CA TRP A 128 -35.43 -20.88 0.93
C TRP A 128 -34.63 -21.26 2.19
N LYS A 129 -34.61 -22.53 2.58
CA LYS A 129 -33.80 -23.01 3.73
C LYS A 129 -32.31 -22.86 3.46
N VAL A 130 -31.86 -23.15 2.24
CA VAL A 130 -30.45 -22.98 1.85
C VAL A 130 -30.07 -21.50 1.95
N GLY A 131 -30.93 -20.61 1.43
CA GLY A 131 -30.76 -19.16 1.56
C GLY A 131 -30.74 -18.68 3.01
N LEU A 132 -31.56 -19.27 3.88
CA LEU A 132 -31.60 -18.94 5.31
C LEU A 132 -30.32 -19.34 6.05
N PHE A 133 -29.72 -20.48 5.72
CA PHE A 133 -28.46 -20.94 6.33
C PHE A 133 -27.22 -20.25 5.74
N SER A 134 -27.24 -19.91 4.45
CA SER A 134 -26.13 -19.22 3.79
C SER A 134 -26.04 -17.74 4.20
N ALA A 135 -27.18 -17.06 4.37
CA ALA A 135 -27.25 -15.65 4.75
C ALA A 135 -26.37 -15.27 5.95
N PRO A 136 -26.44 -15.90 7.13
CA PRO A 136 -25.63 -15.52 8.28
C PRO A 136 -24.13 -15.72 8.03
N ILE A 137 -23.74 -16.72 7.24
CA ILE A 137 -22.33 -16.98 6.91
C ILE A 137 -21.81 -15.86 5.99
N VAL A 138 -22.53 -15.54 4.91
CA VAL A 138 -22.14 -14.48 3.99
C VAL A 138 -22.15 -13.11 4.68
N LEU A 139 -23.13 -12.88 5.57
CA LEU A 139 -23.21 -11.68 6.40
C LEU A 139 -22.01 -11.56 7.33
N ALA A 140 -21.64 -12.63 8.04
CA ALA A 140 -20.49 -12.65 8.93
C ALA A 140 -19.19 -12.39 8.17
N VAL A 141 -19.00 -13.02 7.00
CA VAL A 141 -17.85 -12.76 6.12
C VAL A 141 -17.81 -11.27 5.72
N GLY A 142 -18.94 -10.70 5.30
CA GLY A 142 -19.02 -9.28 4.94
C GLY A 142 -18.72 -8.36 6.12
N LEU A 143 -19.29 -8.59 7.30
CA LEU A 143 -19.08 -7.76 8.48
C LEU A 143 -17.66 -7.87 9.05
N ILE A 144 -17.13 -9.08 9.16
CA ILE A 144 -15.76 -9.31 9.64
C ILE A 144 -14.76 -8.68 8.66
N SER A 145 -14.99 -8.84 7.35
CA SER A 145 -14.19 -8.18 6.32
C SER A 145 -14.24 -6.66 6.44
N LEU A 146 -15.41 -6.08 6.68
CA LEU A 146 -15.54 -4.65 6.88
C LEU A 146 -14.80 -4.19 8.16
N LEU A 147 -14.96 -4.93 9.26
CA LEU A 147 -14.29 -4.66 10.54
C LEU A 147 -12.77 -4.78 10.45
N SER A 148 -12.26 -5.67 9.59
CA SER A 148 -10.82 -5.85 9.38
C SER A 148 -10.11 -4.58 8.91
N HIS A 149 -10.84 -3.66 8.27
CA HIS A 149 -10.30 -2.38 7.83
C HIS A 149 -9.86 -1.49 9.01
N TRP A 150 -10.61 -1.50 10.12
CA TRP A 150 -10.31 -0.68 11.29
C TRP A 150 -9.48 -1.41 12.35
N HIS A 151 -9.37 -2.73 12.27
CA HIS A 151 -8.65 -3.55 13.25
C HIS A 151 -7.49 -4.33 12.60
N PRO A 152 -6.23 -3.83 12.69
CA PRO A 152 -5.05 -4.47 12.09
C PRO A 152 -4.86 -5.97 12.42
N PRO A 153 -5.14 -6.47 13.64
CA PRO A 153 -5.04 -7.90 13.94
C PRO A 153 -5.97 -8.78 13.10
N MET A 154 -7.05 -8.22 12.56
CA MET A 154 -8.03 -8.91 11.73
C MET A 154 -7.75 -8.77 10.23
N ALA A 155 -6.64 -8.15 9.81
CA ALA A 155 -6.33 -7.93 8.40
C ALA A 155 -6.33 -9.21 7.55
N ALA A 156 -6.00 -10.36 8.15
CA ALA A 156 -6.06 -11.67 7.49
C ALA A 156 -7.49 -12.11 7.11
N ALA A 157 -8.51 -11.54 7.76
CA ALA A 157 -9.92 -11.79 7.45
C ALA A 157 -10.47 -10.87 6.35
N GLY A 158 -9.64 -9.95 5.83
CA GLY A 158 -10.00 -9.11 4.68
C GLY A 158 -10.33 -9.97 3.45
N VAL A 159 -11.50 -9.70 2.86
CA VAL A 159 -11.98 -10.40 1.67
C VAL A 159 -11.24 -9.96 0.40
N SER A 160 -10.63 -8.78 0.43
CA SER A 160 -9.85 -8.23 -0.68
C SER A 160 -8.38 -8.02 -0.32
N SER A 161 -7.51 -8.02 -1.34
CA SER A 161 -6.07 -7.77 -1.20
C SER A 161 -5.73 -6.31 -0.91
N ILE A 162 -6.67 -5.38 -1.17
CA ILE A 162 -6.52 -3.94 -0.89
C ILE A 162 -7.59 -3.48 0.10
N ALA A 163 -7.22 -2.57 0.99
CA ALA A 163 -8.11 -1.99 1.98
C ALA A 163 -9.32 -1.26 1.34
N GLU A 164 -9.09 -0.53 0.25
CA GLU A 164 -10.12 0.24 -0.46
C GLU A 164 -11.19 -0.64 -1.10
N SER A 165 -10.81 -1.75 -1.73
CA SER A 165 -11.75 -2.69 -2.34
C SER A 165 -12.56 -3.44 -1.28
N THR A 166 -11.99 -3.63 -0.08
CA THR A 166 -12.70 -4.19 1.07
C THR A 166 -13.87 -3.30 1.49
N LEU A 167 -13.72 -1.98 1.44
CA LEU A 167 -14.79 -1.02 1.76
C LEU A 167 -15.95 -1.05 0.74
N VAL A 168 -15.71 -1.48 -0.50
CA VAL A 168 -16.74 -1.56 -1.54
C VAL A 168 -17.42 -2.94 -1.56
N ILE A 169 -16.63 -4.02 -1.52
CA ILE A 169 -17.14 -5.39 -1.63
C ILE A 169 -17.88 -5.82 -0.35
N SER A 170 -17.38 -5.43 0.83
CA SER A 170 -17.94 -5.91 2.09
C SER A 170 -19.39 -5.47 2.30
N PRO A 171 -19.77 -4.18 2.07
CA PRO A 171 -21.17 -3.77 2.12
C PRO A 171 -22.04 -4.44 1.06
N LEU A 172 -21.52 -4.68 -0.15
CA LEU A 172 -22.25 -5.43 -1.18
C LEU A 172 -22.53 -6.87 -0.75
N LEU A 173 -21.55 -7.55 -0.14
CA LEU A 173 -21.74 -8.89 0.43
C LEU A 173 -22.79 -8.89 1.55
N VAL A 174 -22.74 -7.89 2.44
CA VAL A 174 -23.75 -7.70 3.48
C VAL A 174 -25.14 -7.56 2.86
N LEU A 175 -25.31 -6.69 1.87
CA LEU A 175 -26.60 -6.50 1.21
C LEU A 175 -27.07 -7.74 0.43
N VAL A 176 -26.17 -8.43 -0.28
CA VAL A 176 -26.46 -9.71 -0.95
C VAL A 176 -26.94 -10.74 0.07
N SER A 177 -26.28 -10.86 1.23
CA SER A 177 -26.66 -11.82 2.27
C SER A 177 -28.11 -11.63 2.75
N LEU A 178 -28.58 -10.38 2.83
CA LEU A 178 -29.96 -10.05 3.23
C LEU A 178 -30.99 -10.52 2.20
N THR A 179 -30.60 -10.65 0.92
CA THR A 179 -31.51 -11.10 -0.14
C THR A 179 -31.63 -12.62 -0.26
N LEU A 180 -30.64 -13.39 0.20
CA LEU A 180 -30.56 -14.83 -0.02
C LEU A 180 -31.78 -15.62 0.47
N PRO A 181 -32.35 -15.37 1.67
CA PRO A 181 -33.52 -16.11 2.15
C PRO A 181 -34.78 -15.84 1.30
N PHE A 182 -34.81 -14.74 0.56
CA PHE A 182 -35.97 -14.29 -0.21
C PHE A 182 -35.91 -14.68 -1.69
N LEU A 183 -34.75 -15.12 -2.20
CA LEU A 183 -34.57 -15.51 -3.62
C LEU A 183 -35.60 -16.55 -4.07
N TYR A 184 -35.86 -17.57 -3.25
CA TYR A 184 -36.87 -18.60 -3.54
C TYR A 184 -38.27 -18.01 -3.75
N ARG A 185 -38.64 -17.05 -2.89
CA ARG A 185 -39.96 -16.40 -2.93
C ARG A 185 -40.08 -15.45 -4.11
N ILE A 186 -39.00 -14.73 -4.43
CA ILE A 186 -38.94 -13.84 -5.59
C ILE A 186 -39.12 -14.64 -6.89
N TYR A 187 -38.45 -15.79 -7.00
CA TYR A 187 -38.49 -16.63 -8.20
C TYR A 187 -39.87 -17.29 -8.43
N HIS A 188 -40.51 -17.84 -7.39
CA HIS A 188 -41.76 -18.62 -7.51
C HIS A 188 -43.04 -17.78 -7.49
N ARG A 189 -42.97 -16.46 -7.33
CA ARG A 189 -44.15 -15.59 -7.29
C ARG A 189 -44.35 -14.87 -8.62
N GLU A 190 -45.61 -14.77 -9.03
CA GLU A 190 -46.05 -13.90 -10.12
C GLU A 190 -46.02 -12.45 -9.62
N ILE A 191 -44.85 -11.82 -9.74
CA ILE A 191 -44.73 -10.39 -9.47
C ILE A 191 -45.30 -9.66 -10.69
N PRO A 192 -46.27 -8.73 -10.53
CA PRO A 192 -46.85 -8.01 -11.65
C PRO A 192 -45.74 -7.31 -12.44
N VAL A 193 -45.76 -7.49 -13.76
CA VAL A 193 -44.79 -6.94 -14.71
C VAL A 193 -44.56 -5.45 -14.41
N TYR A 194 -43.39 -5.11 -13.88
CA TYR A 194 -43.06 -3.72 -13.57
C TYR A 194 -42.99 -2.88 -14.83
N SER A 195 -43.34 -1.61 -14.69
CA SER A 195 -43.17 -0.65 -15.78
C SER A 195 -41.69 -0.62 -16.19
N LYS A 196 -41.43 -0.75 -17.50
CA LYS A 196 -40.09 -0.66 -18.08
C LYS A 196 -39.36 0.61 -17.63
N GLY A 197 -40.12 1.68 -17.35
CA GLY A 197 -39.61 2.93 -16.80
C GLY A 197 -38.95 2.79 -15.43
N LEU A 198 -39.51 2.01 -14.50
CA LEU A 198 -38.91 1.83 -13.17
C LEU A 198 -37.56 1.12 -13.25
N ILE A 199 -37.47 0.07 -14.07
CA ILE A 199 -36.22 -0.65 -14.32
C ILE A 199 -35.18 0.30 -14.94
N LEU A 200 -35.58 1.10 -15.93
CA LEU A 200 -34.70 2.07 -16.59
C LEU A 200 -34.19 3.14 -15.63
N VAL A 201 -35.05 3.67 -14.75
CA VAL A 201 -34.65 4.64 -13.71
C VAL A 201 -33.67 4.01 -12.72
N CYS A 202 -33.90 2.76 -12.28
CA CYS A 202 -32.95 2.05 -11.40
C CYS A 202 -31.60 1.84 -12.07
N ILE A 203 -31.58 1.42 -13.34
CA ILE A 203 -30.35 1.23 -14.11
C ILE A 203 -29.59 2.53 -14.25
N LEU A 204 -30.25 3.60 -14.72
CA LEU A 204 -29.61 4.91 -14.91
C LEU A 204 -29.10 5.49 -13.59
N GLY A 205 -29.90 5.41 -12.52
CA GLY A 205 -29.50 5.91 -11.21
C GLY A 205 -28.23 5.23 -10.71
N ILE A 206 -28.18 3.90 -10.73
CA ILE A 206 -27.01 3.14 -10.25
C ILE A 206 -25.80 3.36 -11.15
N LEU A 207 -25.97 3.42 -12.48
CA LEU A 207 -24.88 3.71 -13.40
C LEU A 207 -24.29 5.11 -13.15
N ILE A 208 -25.14 6.13 -13.06
CA ILE A 208 -24.70 7.51 -12.77
C ILE A 208 -23.95 7.54 -11.43
N THR A 209 -24.52 6.98 -10.37
CA THR A 209 -23.87 6.94 -9.05
C THR A 209 -22.52 6.20 -9.10
N THR A 210 -22.45 5.08 -9.81
CA THR A 210 -21.20 4.29 -9.92
C THR A 210 -20.13 5.05 -10.70
N VAL A 211 -20.50 5.67 -11.82
CA VAL A 211 -19.58 6.48 -12.64
C VAL A 211 -19.11 7.71 -11.86
N THR A 212 -20.01 8.45 -11.21
CA THR A 212 -19.64 9.61 -10.39
C THR A 212 -18.70 9.22 -9.26
N TRP A 213 -19.00 8.13 -8.54
CA TRP A 213 -18.12 7.61 -7.49
C TRP A 213 -16.75 7.22 -8.05
N HIS A 214 -16.71 6.52 -9.18
CA HIS A 214 -15.47 6.08 -9.80
C HIS A 214 -14.61 7.28 -10.23
N THR A 215 -15.20 8.28 -10.88
CA THR A 215 -14.49 9.52 -11.27
C THR A 215 -13.95 10.27 -10.06
N MET A 216 -14.77 10.44 -9.01
CA MET A 216 -14.33 11.10 -7.77
C MET A 216 -13.17 10.35 -7.11
N ARG A 217 -13.20 9.02 -7.14
CA ARG A 217 -12.11 8.19 -6.63
C ARG A 217 -10.82 8.35 -7.43
N LEU A 218 -10.90 8.36 -8.76
CA LEU A 218 -9.73 8.57 -9.61
C LEU A 218 -9.07 9.93 -9.30
N GLN A 219 -9.87 11.00 -9.21
CA GLN A 219 -9.39 12.33 -8.83
C GLN A 219 -8.75 12.35 -7.43
N TYR A 220 -9.36 11.66 -6.46
CA TYR A 220 -8.81 11.58 -5.11
C TYR A 220 -7.43 10.90 -5.10
N SER A 221 -7.28 9.81 -5.88
CA SER A 221 -6.00 9.11 -5.96
C SER A 221 -4.91 9.93 -6.66
N GLU A 222 -5.24 10.67 -7.71
CA GLU A 222 -4.28 11.55 -8.40
C GLU A 222 -3.80 12.66 -7.46
N ASN A 223 -4.72 13.31 -6.76
CA ASN A 223 -4.40 14.34 -5.77
C ASN A 223 -3.54 13.80 -4.63
N LEU A 224 -3.81 12.58 -4.15
CA LEU A 224 -3.00 11.94 -3.10
C LEU A 224 -1.57 11.68 -3.59
N LYS A 225 -1.41 11.21 -4.84
CA LYS A 225 -0.09 10.98 -5.44
C LYS A 225 0.69 12.29 -5.61
N GLU A 226 0.05 13.34 -6.10
CA GLU A 226 0.68 14.65 -6.25
C GLU A 226 1.14 15.23 -4.91
N ARG A 227 0.30 15.10 -3.86
CA ARG A 227 0.67 15.50 -2.49
C ARG A 227 1.84 14.69 -1.96
N ALA A 228 1.84 13.38 -2.18
CA ALA A 228 2.96 12.52 -1.77
C ALA A 228 4.25 12.90 -2.50
N GLN A 229 4.20 13.18 -3.80
CA GLN A 229 5.36 13.65 -4.57
C GLN A 229 5.88 15.00 -4.08
N THR A 230 4.97 15.93 -3.78
CA THR A 230 5.33 17.24 -3.22
C THR A 230 5.97 17.11 -1.84
N GLN A 231 5.45 16.23 -0.98
CA GLN A 231 6.06 15.95 0.32
C GLN A 231 7.44 15.31 0.20
N VAL A 232 7.61 14.37 -0.74
CA VAL A 232 8.92 13.74 -1.01
C VAL A 232 9.92 14.77 -1.54
N SER A 233 9.52 15.67 -2.44
CA SER A 233 10.41 16.70 -2.97
C SER A 233 10.79 17.73 -1.91
N GLN A 234 9.85 18.14 -1.06
CA GLN A 234 10.11 19.01 0.09
C GLN A 234 11.06 18.33 1.09
N LEU A 235 10.85 17.06 1.40
CA LEU A 235 11.74 16.29 2.28
C LEU A 235 13.15 16.17 1.69
N ALA A 236 13.26 15.92 0.38
CA ALA A 236 14.56 15.88 -0.31
C ALA A 236 15.27 17.23 -0.27
N ALA A 237 14.58 18.33 -0.54
CA ALA A 237 15.12 19.68 -0.48
C ALA A 237 15.55 20.08 0.94
N ALA A 238 14.73 19.77 1.96
CA ALA A 238 15.04 20.01 3.36
C ALA A 238 16.27 19.21 3.81
N THR A 239 16.35 17.95 3.39
CA THR A 239 17.51 17.08 3.67
C THR A 239 18.78 17.61 3.01
N ALA A 240 18.71 18.00 1.73
CA ALA A 240 19.84 18.57 1.00
C ALA A 240 20.32 19.88 1.67
N SER A 241 19.41 20.77 2.02
CA SER A 241 19.73 22.03 2.71
C SER A 241 20.40 21.77 4.08
N ALA A 242 19.84 20.86 4.88
CA ALA A 242 20.40 20.50 6.17
C ALA A 242 21.84 20.00 6.05
N PHE A 243 22.12 19.11 5.09
CA PHE A 243 23.48 18.62 4.86
C PHE A 243 24.42 19.65 4.24
N HIS A 244 23.95 20.51 3.33
CA HIS A 244 24.78 21.58 2.76
C HIS A 244 25.36 22.49 3.83
N VAL A 245 24.57 22.85 4.85
CA VAL A 245 25.05 23.65 5.99
C VAL A 245 26.15 22.90 6.74
N LYS A 246 25.98 21.59 7.01
CA LYS A 246 27.00 20.80 7.73
C LYS A 246 28.26 20.58 6.91
N LEU A 247 28.13 20.29 5.62
CA LEU A 247 29.26 20.17 4.69
C LEU A 247 30.05 21.48 4.63
N ALA A 248 29.38 22.64 4.56
CA ALA A 248 30.04 23.94 4.58
C ALA A 248 30.78 24.21 5.90
N LEU A 249 30.24 23.75 7.05
CA LEU A 249 30.90 23.90 8.35
C LEU A 249 32.22 23.11 8.41
N ILE A 250 32.20 21.84 8.02
CA ILE A 250 33.42 21.01 8.00
C ILE A 250 34.39 21.48 6.92
N ARG A 251 33.88 22.02 5.81
CA ARG A 251 34.73 22.63 4.78
C ARG A 251 35.48 23.85 5.28
N ARG A 252 34.80 24.77 5.97
CA ARG A 252 35.46 25.95 6.58
C ARG A 252 36.50 25.54 7.63
N LEU A 253 36.22 24.46 8.37
CA LEU A 253 37.19 23.86 9.30
C LEU A 253 38.44 23.38 8.56
N ALA A 254 38.27 22.68 7.44
CA ALA A 254 39.36 22.22 6.59
C ALA A 254 40.17 23.38 5.98
N GLU A 255 39.49 24.35 5.37
CA GLU A 255 40.13 25.52 4.75
C GLU A 255 40.95 26.33 5.78
N ARG A 256 40.46 26.46 7.02
CA ARG A 256 41.21 27.12 8.11
C ARG A 256 42.46 26.34 8.52
N TRP A 257 42.50 25.02 8.35
CA TRP A 257 43.68 24.23 8.67
C TRP A 257 44.67 24.14 7.54
N GLU A 258 44.24 24.28 6.30
CA GLU A 258 45.15 24.38 5.15
C GLU A 258 46.02 25.65 5.20
N THR A 259 45.59 26.70 5.92
CA THR A 259 46.43 27.89 6.14
C THR A 259 47.48 27.70 7.23
N LEU A 260 47.44 26.60 7.97
CA LEU A 260 48.48 26.23 8.93
C LEU A 260 49.52 25.36 8.21
N ASP A 261 50.80 25.71 8.35
CA ASP A 261 51.92 24.93 7.79
C ASP A 261 52.07 23.59 8.55
N GLY A 262 51.21 22.62 8.24
CA GLY A 262 51.23 21.25 8.78
C GLY A 262 50.07 20.92 9.75
N ALA A 263 50.26 19.86 10.54
CA ALA A 263 49.25 19.39 11.48
C ALA A 263 48.99 20.43 12.59
N PRO A 264 47.73 20.71 12.96
CA PRO A 264 47.45 21.58 14.09
C PRO A 264 48.05 21.01 15.39
N SER A 265 48.53 21.90 16.25
CA SER A 265 48.96 21.52 17.60
C SER A 265 47.79 20.86 18.36
N GLU A 266 48.10 19.92 19.25
CA GLU A 266 47.06 19.17 19.97
C GLU A 266 46.10 20.07 20.76
N LYS A 267 46.62 21.11 21.42
CA LYS A 267 45.81 22.08 22.17
C LYS A 267 44.87 22.87 21.26
N PHE A 268 45.37 23.29 20.09
CA PHE A 268 44.56 24.02 19.11
C PHE A 268 43.46 23.13 18.53
N TRP A 269 43.80 21.89 18.15
CA TRP A 269 42.85 20.88 17.69
C TRP A 269 41.74 20.63 18.72
N GLN A 270 42.12 20.36 19.98
CA GLN A 270 41.17 20.10 21.07
C GLN A 270 40.22 21.28 21.27
N GLN A 271 40.74 22.50 21.35
CA GLN A 271 39.91 23.69 21.55
C GLN A 271 38.94 23.91 20.39
N GLU A 272 39.39 23.72 19.16
CA GLU A 272 38.58 23.95 17.98
C GLU A 272 37.52 22.87 17.80
N ALA A 273 37.93 21.60 17.76
CA ALA A 273 37.01 20.48 17.60
C ALA A 273 36.00 20.41 18.76
N SER A 274 36.40 20.69 20.01
CA SER A 274 35.46 20.76 21.14
C SER A 274 34.44 21.90 20.99
N SER A 275 34.81 23.04 20.39
CA SER A 275 33.87 24.13 20.11
C SER A 275 32.82 23.72 19.07
N TYR A 276 33.23 23.07 17.98
CA TYR A 276 32.28 22.51 17.00
C TYR A 276 31.39 21.44 17.62
N LEU A 277 31.97 20.51 18.38
CA LEU A 277 31.19 19.48 19.04
C LEU A 277 30.18 20.12 19.98
N ARG A 278 30.55 21.12 20.79
CA ARG A 278 29.64 21.83 21.70
C ARG A 278 28.50 22.52 20.97
N ASP A 279 28.81 23.29 19.93
CA ASP A 279 27.85 24.18 19.26
C ASP A 279 26.94 23.42 18.28
N PHE A 280 27.38 22.25 17.78
CA PHE A 280 26.64 21.40 16.83
C PHE A 280 26.39 20.00 17.44
N PRO A 281 25.29 19.79 18.18
CA PRO A 281 25.04 18.55 18.92
C PRO A 281 24.88 17.30 18.04
N GLU A 282 24.47 17.45 16.79
CA GLU A 282 24.43 16.40 15.78
C GLU A 282 25.82 15.88 15.39
N ILE A 283 26.88 16.67 15.56
CA ILE A 283 28.25 16.22 15.32
C ILE A 283 28.72 15.46 16.57
N ARG A 284 29.09 14.20 16.37
CA ARG A 284 29.45 13.27 17.44
C ARG A 284 30.96 13.09 17.60
N LEU A 285 31.68 13.23 16.49
CA LEU A 285 33.13 13.08 16.41
C LEU A 285 33.67 13.92 15.27
N ILE A 286 34.85 14.50 15.44
CA ILE A 286 35.66 15.09 14.39
C ILE A 286 37.04 14.43 14.43
N ALA A 287 37.57 14.02 13.29
CA ALA A 287 38.91 13.44 13.19
C ALA A 287 39.67 13.92 11.96
N LEU A 288 40.98 13.95 12.09
CA LEU A 288 41.93 14.16 11.02
C LEU A 288 42.58 12.82 10.72
N LEU A 289 42.45 12.36 9.48
CA LEU A 289 42.97 11.06 9.05
C LEU A 289 44.20 11.24 8.16
N ASP A 290 45.11 10.28 8.20
CA ASP A 290 46.23 10.19 7.24
C ASP A 290 45.77 9.55 5.92
N ARG A 291 46.69 9.43 4.95
CA ARG A 291 46.44 8.76 3.66
C ARG A 291 46.00 7.29 3.79
N ASN A 292 46.42 6.63 4.88
CA ASN A 292 46.07 5.25 5.18
C ASN A 292 44.77 5.13 6.00
N LEU A 293 44.09 6.27 6.24
CA LEU A 293 42.90 6.41 7.06
C LEU A 293 43.13 6.14 8.56
N ASN A 294 44.36 6.25 9.04
CA ASN A 294 44.67 6.20 10.46
C ASN A 294 44.37 7.55 11.12
N PHE A 295 44.01 7.50 12.40
CA PHE A 295 43.76 8.68 13.21
C PHE A 295 45.06 9.46 13.50
N ILE A 296 45.19 10.67 12.94
CA ILE A 296 46.22 11.64 13.33
C ILE A 296 45.74 12.42 14.56
N ARG A 297 44.48 12.89 14.51
CA ARG A 297 43.80 13.58 15.60
C ARG A 297 42.34 13.14 15.64
N VAL A 298 41.75 13.10 16.84
CA VAL A 298 40.34 12.75 17.02
C VAL A 298 39.81 13.41 18.28
N GLU A 299 38.71 14.13 18.15
CA GLU A 299 37.87 14.51 19.29
C GLU A 299 36.50 13.88 19.13
N SER A 300 35.99 13.28 20.22
CA SER A 300 34.67 12.65 20.21
C SER A 300 33.92 12.93 21.50
N ARG A 301 32.59 13.02 21.39
CA ARG A 301 31.72 13.18 22.58
C ARG A 301 31.75 11.96 23.48
N THR A 302 31.92 10.77 22.90
CA THR A 302 32.07 9.49 23.62
C THR A 302 33.03 8.56 22.88
N LEU A 303 33.56 7.56 23.59
CA LEU A 303 34.43 6.52 23.03
C LEU A 303 33.73 5.63 21.99
N ASP A 304 32.40 5.48 22.10
CA ASP A 304 31.59 4.68 21.19
C ASP A 304 31.73 5.16 19.73
N TYR A 305 31.78 6.47 19.52
CA TYR A 305 31.86 7.06 18.17
C TYR A 305 33.21 6.83 17.49
N ARG A 306 34.29 6.73 18.27
CA ARG A 306 35.61 6.37 17.75
C ARG A 306 35.62 4.92 17.25
N THR A 307 35.06 4.02 18.04
CA THR A 307 34.91 2.60 17.67
C THR A 307 34.01 2.42 16.45
N TRP A 308 32.93 3.20 16.39
CA TRP A 308 32.02 3.20 15.24
C TRP A 308 32.73 3.68 13.96
N LEU A 309 33.52 4.76 14.03
CA LEU A 309 34.27 5.26 12.89
C LEU A 309 35.32 4.25 12.42
N ASP A 310 36.03 3.61 13.35
CA ASP A 310 36.97 2.53 13.02
C ASP A 310 36.28 1.38 12.27
N THR A 311 35.09 0.99 12.72
CA THR A 311 34.25 -0.02 12.05
C THR A 311 33.84 0.44 10.64
N PHE A 312 33.48 1.72 10.47
CA PHE A 312 33.13 2.31 9.19
C PHE A 312 34.32 2.31 8.21
N LEU A 313 35.51 2.69 8.71
CA LEU A 313 36.75 2.70 7.94
C LEU A 313 37.14 1.29 7.47
N GLY A 314 36.81 0.25 8.23
CA GLY A 314 37.01 -1.15 7.88
C GLY A 314 36.04 -1.73 6.84
N GLN A 315 35.00 -1.00 6.42
CA GLN A 315 34.03 -1.52 5.44
C GLN A 315 34.59 -1.59 4.02
N ASN A 316 34.14 -2.62 3.28
CA ASN A 316 34.41 -2.74 1.86
C ASN A 316 33.78 -1.55 1.10
N GLY A 317 34.61 -0.71 0.48
CA GLY A 317 34.17 0.46 -0.28
C GLY A 317 34.53 1.80 0.36
N THR A 318 34.82 1.85 1.67
CA THR A 318 35.17 3.10 2.37
C THR A 318 36.43 3.74 1.81
N ARG A 319 37.47 2.95 1.52
CA ARG A 319 38.70 3.46 0.89
C ARG A 319 38.43 4.12 -0.48
N LYS A 320 37.67 3.46 -1.35
CA LYS A 320 37.29 4.01 -2.67
C LYS A 320 36.47 5.30 -2.53
N TRP A 321 35.61 5.36 -1.52
CA TRP A 321 34.85 6.58 -1.23
C TRP A 321 35.77 7.73 -0.78
N PHE A 322 36.73 7.50 0.11
CA PHE A 322 37.72 8.52 0.49
C PHE A 322 38.61 8.97 -0.68
N GLU A 323 39.05 8.04 -1.53
CA GLU A 323 39.77 8.35 -2.77
C GLU A 323 38.94 9.30 -3.64
N HIS A 324 37.65 9.01 -3.83
CA HIS A 324 36.74 9.90 -4.55
C HIS A 324 36.58 11.27 -3.88
N VAL A 325 36.49 11.34 -2.55
CA VAL A 325 36.44 12.63 -1.83
C VAL A 325 37.67 13.47 -2.11
N VAL A 326 38.86 12.86 -2.06
CA VAL A 326 40.13 13.53 -2.36
C VAL A 326 40.22 13.97 -3.81
N GLU A 327 39.86 13.11 -4.77
CA GLU A 327 39.90 13.42 -6.21
C GLU A 327 38.93 14.53 -6.58
N SER A 328 37.71 14.49 -6.04
CA SER A 328 36.66 15.48 -6.33
C SER A 328 36.93 16.85 -5.72
N LYS A 329 37.85 16.94 -4.73
CA LYS A 329 38.15 18.16 -3.97
C LYS A 329 36.91 18.83 -3.37
N ALA A 330 35.88 18.05 -3.06
CA ALA A 330 34.60 18.52 -2.58
C ALA A 330 34.19 17.80 -1.28
N PRO A 331 33.40 18.43 -0.41
CA PRO A 331 32.87 17.77 0.77
C PRO A 331 31.81 16.73 0.37
N HIS A 332 31.88 15.53 0.93
CA HIS A 332 30.94 14.42 0.66
C HIS A 332 30.35 13.85 1.94
N LEU A 333 29.13 13.32 1.82
CA LEU A 333 28.46 12.55 2.87
C LEU A 333 28.50 11.06 2.52
N SER A 334 28.79 10.21 3.49
CA SER A 334 28.78 8.76 3.31
C SER A 334 27.36 8.19 3.31
N TRP A 335 27.25 6.90 3.00
CA TRP A 335 26.04 6.14 3.31
C TRP A 335 25.78 6.09 4.82
N PRO A 336 24.51 5.98 5.25
CA PRO A 336 24.17 5.77 6.65
C PRO A 336 24.61 4.39 7.13
N MET A 337 25.19 4.32 8.32
CA MET A 337 25.52 3.07 9.02
C MET A 337 24.96 3.11 10.46
N PRO A 338 24.22 2.08 10.90
CA PRO A 338 23.69 2.03 12.26
C PRO A 338 24.82 1.83 13.29
N ASP A 339 24.65 2.42 14.48
CA ASP A 339 25.45 2.09 15.66
C ASP A 339 24.92 0.81 16.37
N ARG A 340 25.59 0.39 17.46
CA ARG A 340 25.15 -0.78 18.26
C ARG A 340 23.75 -0.65 18.85
N LYS A 341 23.20 0.56 18.94
CA LYS A 341 21.85 0.87 19.44
C LYS A 341 20.85 1.05 18.30
N GLY A 342 21.24 0.77 17.05
CA GLY A 342 20.40 0.93 15.86
C GLY A 342 20.23 2.36 15.37
N ARG A 343 20.98 3.34 15.91
CA ARG A 343 20.90 4.74 15.48
C ARG A 343 21.78 4.96 14.25
N ALA A 344 21.21 5.51 13.19
CA ALA A 344 21.92 5.75 11.95
C ALA A 344 22.86 6.97 12.06
N HIS A 345 24.11 6.78 11.67
CA HIS A 345 25.13 7.82 11.58
C HIS A 345 25.72 7.86 10.17
N ALA A 346 26.24 9.00 9.76
CA ALA A 346 26.97 9.16 8.50
C ALA A 346 28.27 9.95 8.73
N VAL A 347 29.22 9.80 7.83
CA VAL A 347 30.49 10.53 7.83
C VAL A 347 30.43 11.63 6.80
N ILE A 348 30.66 12.86 7.24
CA ILE A 348 31.05 13.96 6.36
C ILE A 348 32.56 13.89 6.22
N SER A 349 33.07 13.85 4.99
CA SER A 349 34.50 13.92 4.70
C SER A 349 34.80 15.12 3.81
N VAL A 350 35.83 15.87 4.17
CA VAL A 350 36.34 17.00 3.40
C VAL A 350 37.82 16.77 3.16
N PRO A 351 38.31 16.92 1.92
CA PRO A 351 39.72 16.84 1.66
C PRO A 351 40.42 18.05 2.27
N GLY A 352 41.49 17.82 3.02
CA GLY A 352 42.43 18.85 3.44
C GLY A 352 43.83 18.51 2.94
N THR A 353 44.60 19.50 2.50
CA THR A 353 46.02 19.33 2.13
C THR A 353 46.92 20.23 2.98
N PRO A 354 47.05 19.97 4.30
CA PRO A 354 47.94 20.75 5.16
C PRO A 354 49.43 20.57 4.81
N VAL A 355 49.78 19.54 4.03
CA VAL A 355 51.11 19.34 3.46
C VAL A 355 50.98 19.16 1.95
N PRO A 356 51.77 19.87 1.12
CA PRO A 356 51.76 19.70 -0.32
C PRO A 356 51.94 18.23 -0.73
N GLY A 357 50.97 17.68 -1.47
CA GLY A 357 51.02 16.32 -1.99
C GLY A 357 50.56 15.21 -1.03
N ASN A 358 50.13 15.52 0.20
CA ASN A 358 49.60 14.53 1.14
C ASN A 358 48.20 14.92 1.65
N PRO A 359 47.12 14.36 1.07
CA PRO A 359 45.76 14.68 1.48
C PRO A 359 45.44 14.04 2.83
N TRP A 360 45.08 14.86 3.80
CA TRP A 360 44.63 14.43 5.13
C TRP A 360 43.14 14.77 5.24
N PRO A 361 42.25 13.81 4.95
CA PRO A 361 40.83 14.08 5.00
C PRO A 361 40.39 14.36 6.44
N ILE A 362 39.57 15.39 6.57
CA ILE A 362 38.92 15.76 7.82
C ILE A 362 37.53 15.15 7.79
N VAL A 363 37.23 14.38 8.82
CA VAL A 363 35.98 13.64 8.92
C VAL A 363 35.17 14.10 10.11
N ALA A 364 33.87 14.15 9.95
CA ALA A 364 32.92 14.39 11.03
C ALA A 364 31.83 13.32 11.00
N VAL A 365 31.59 12.69 12.15
CA VAL A 365 30.48 11.74 12.31
C VAL A 365 29.24 12.51 12.74
N VAL A 366 28.17 12.37 11.96
CA VAL A 366 26.90 13.05 12.18
C VAL A 366 25.82 12.04 12.56
N ASP A 367 25.07 12.35 13.61
CA ASP A 367 23.88 11.60 14.04
C ASP A 367 22.67 12.01 13.19
N LEU A 368 22.26 11.12 12.28
CA LEU A 368 21.18 11.40 11.34
C LEU A 368 19.84 11.54 12.06
N HIS A 369 19.63 10.82 13.17
CA HIS A 369 18.40 10.96 13.93
C HIS A 369 18.26 12.37 14.51
N HIS A 370 19.36 12.96 14.98
CA HIS A 370 19.37 14.34 15.47
C HIS A 370 19.10 15.34 14.33
N VAL A 371 19.69 15.13 13.16
CA VAL A 371 19.47 15.97 11.97
C VAL A 371 17.99 15.93 11.54
N TYR A 372 17.40 14.74 11.41
CA TYR A 372 16.02 14.61 10.96
C TYR A 372 14.99 15.12 11.99
N ARG A 373 15.27 14.98 13.29
CA ARG A 373 14.39 15.52 14.34
C ARG A 373 14.33 17.05 14.33
N GLY A 374 15.36 17.72 13.81
CA GLY A 374 15.34 19.17 13.61
C GLY A 374 14.56 19.62 12.37
N LEU A 375 14.19 18.69 11.47
CA LEU A 375 13.40 18.97 10.27
C LEU A 375 11.89 18.75 10.46
N THR A 376 11.51 17.97 11.47
CA THR A 376 10.12 17.73 11.90
C THR A 376 9.71 18.71 12.98
#